data_AF-V5GI87-F1
#
_entry.id   AF-V5GI87-F1
#
_cell.length_a   1.000
_cell.length_b   1.000
_cell.length_c   1.000
_cell.angle_alpha   90.00
_cell.angle_beta   90.00
_cell.angle_gamma   90.00
#
_symmetry.space_group_name_H-M   'P 1'
#
loop_
_entity.id
_entity.type
_entity.pdbx_description
1 polymer ?
#
loop_
_entity_poly.entity_id
_entity_poly.type
_entity_poly.pdbx_seq_one_letter_code
_entity_poly.pdbx_strand_id
1 'polypeptide(L)'
;VCEKIKDGIDKLMDFGLNPEPAYIPHPQNMTIDELECHLLELQEKNMETRGVLRKLIQQHANLGHLDRVNELREQFLFAGYEETVGMKSSLMHNYIKKECLEQALSIYNNIKLTSPHFKIDNFKVIDLATLLVKEEKYGEAMDILKIETSKKLFAGSGIEKNCRQLLDSYKNAEE
;
A
#
# COMPACT_ATOMS: atom_id res chain seq x y z
N VAL A 1 -25.49 54.34 -8.04
CA VAL A 1 -25.19 53.13 -8.83
C VAL A 1 -26.49 52.66 -9.44
N CYS A 2 -26.54 52.55 -10.76
CA CYS A 2 -27.76 52.36 -11.55
C CYS A 2 -28.49 51.06 -11.12
N GLU A 3 -29.79 51.11 -10.83
CA GLU A 3 -30.60 49.93 -10.41
C GLU A 3 -30.44 48.74 -11.36
N LYS A 4 -30.22 49.01 -12.64
CA LYS A 4 -29.94 48.00 -13.68
C LYS A 4 -28.65 47.19 -13.42
N ILE A 5 -27.67 47.78 -12.74
CA ILE A 5 -26.42 47.10 -12.37
C ILE A 5 -26.66 46.18 -11.18
N LYS A 6 -27.46 46.60 -10.18
CA LYS A 6 -27.86 45.74 -9.08
C LYS A 6 -28.68 44.56 -9.56
N ASP A 7 -29.69 44.83 -10.39
CA ASP A 7 -30.55 43.80 -10.97
C ASP A 7 -29.76 42.82 -11.87
N GLY A 8 -28.71 43.30 -12.55
CA GLY A 8 -27.78 42.44 -13.29
C GLY A 8 -26.89 41.57 -12.40
N ILE A 9 -26.41 42.10 -11.26
CA ILE A 9 -25.62 41.34 -10.28
C ILE A 9 -26.48 40.30 -9.56
N ASP A 10 -27.70 40.68 -9.17
CA ASP A 10 -28.64 39.77 -8.50
C ASP A 10 -29.02 38.63 -9.45
N LYS A 11 -29.28 38.92 -10.74
CA LYS A 11 -29.50 37.88 -11.77
C LYS A 11 -28.29 36.98 -11.99
N LEU A 12 -27.06 37.51 -11.91
CA LEU A 12 -25.84 36.70 -12.03
C LEU A 12 -25.63 35.79 -10.82
N MET A 13 -26.01 36.23 -9.61
CA MET A 13 -25.98 35.40 -8.41
C MET A 13 -27.13 34.36 -8.38
N ASP A 14 -28.27 34.67 -9.01
CA ASP A 14 -29.42 33.77 -9.13
C ASP A 14 -29.25 32.71 -10.25
N PHE A 15 -28.27 32.89 -11.16
CA PHE A 15 -27.85 31.90 -12.17
C PHE A 15 -27.07 30.72 -11.59
N GLY A 16 -27.31 30.36 -10.32
CA GLY A 16 -27.14 28.99 -9.87
C GLY A 16 -25.70 28.50 -9.88
N LEU A 17 -24.77 29.27 -9.33
CA LEU A 17 -23.68 28.66 -8.56
C LEU A 17 -24.25 28.19 -7.21
N ASN A 18 -25.28 27.35 -7.25
CA ASN A 18 -25.41 26.35 -6.21
C ASN A 18 -24.30 25.38 -6.56
N PRO A 19 -23.15 25.34 -5.83
CA PRO A 19 -22.29 24.19 -5.98
C PRO A 19 -23.21 23.00 -5.71
N GLU A 20 -23.46 22.17 -6.73
CA GLU A 20 -24.00 20.83 -6.47
C GLU A 20 -23.17 20.31 -5.30
N PRO A 21 -23.79 19.81 -4.21
CA PRO A 21 -23.02 19.31 -3.08
C PRO A 21 -22.05 18.31 -3.69
N ALA A 22 -20.77 18.70 -3.78
CA ALA A 22 -19.80 17.96 -4.55
C ALA A 22 -19.79 16.59 -3.88
N TYR A 23 -20.40 15.62 -4.56
CA TYR A 23 -20.48 14.27 -4.03
C TYR A 23 -19.05 13.77 -4.14
N ILE A 24 -18.28 13.97 -3.08
CA ILE A 24 -16.96 13.40 -2.95
C ILE A 24 -17.22 11.96 -2.53
N PRO A 25 -17.07 10.98 -3.44
CA PRO A 25 -17.27 9.58 -3.07
C PRO A 25 -16.33 9.24 -1.93
N HIS A 26 -16.77 8.37 -1.01
CA HIS A 26 -15.90 7.92 0.07
C HIS A 26 -14.60 7.35 -0.53
N PRO A 27 -13.40 7.63 0.02
CA PRO A 27 -12.11 7.20 -0.57
C PRO A 27 -11.99 5.70 -0.88
N GLN A 28 -12.83 4.86 -0.26
CA GLN A 28 -12.90 3.44 -0.57
C GLN A 28 -13.42 3.12 -1.99
N ASN A 29 -14.23 4.01 -2.57
CA ASN A 29 -14.90 3.86 -3.86
C ASN A 29 -14.29 4.72 -4.96
N MET A 30 -13.26 5.50 -4.64
CA MET A 30 -12.52 6.32 -5.60
C MET A 30 -11.52 5.48 -6.39
N THR A 31 -11.35 5.82 -7.67
CA THR A 31 -10.23 5.41 -8.52
C THR A 31 -8.92 6.03 -8.04
N ILE A 32 -7.78 5.59 -8.58
CA ILE A 32 -6.47 6.15 -8.23
C ILE A 32 -6.39 7.63 -8.61
N ASP A 33 -6.83 7.99 -9.81
CA ASP A 33 -6.79 9.38 -10.29
C ASP A 33 -7.66 10.30 -9.43
N GLU A 34 -8.85 9.82 -9.01
CA GLU A 34 -9.72 10.54 -8.08
C GLU A 34 -9.08 10.69 -6.69
N LEU A 35 -8.40 9.65 -6.19
CA LEU A 35 -7.69 9.71 -4.93
C LEU A 35 -6.50 10.68 -4.96
N GLU A 36 -5.76 10.73 -6.08
CA GLU A 36 -4.64 11.66 -6.26
C GLU A 36 -5.15 13.11 -6.32
N CYS A 37 -6.23 13.36 -7.05
CA CYS A 37 -6.88 14.68 -7.06
C CYS A 37 -7.38 15.05 -5.66
N HIS A 38 -8.04 14.11 -4.97
CA HIS A 38 -8.56 14.34 -3.64
C HIS A 38 -7.46 14.61 -2.62
N LEU A 39 -6.29 13.96 -2.74
CA LEU A 39 -5.13 14.25 -1.89
C LEU A 39 -4.67 15.70 -2.06
N LEU A 40 -4.54 16.17 -3.30
CA LEU A 40 -4.16 17.55 -3.59
C LEU A 40 -5.15 18.55 -2.99
N GLU A 41 -6.45 18.32 -3.16
CA GLU A 41 -7.48 19.18 -2.58
C GLU A 41 -7.40 19.26 -1.05
N LEU A 42 -7.18 18.12 -0.38
CA LEU A 42 -7.05 18.08 1.08
C LEU A 42 -5.79 18.82 1.54
N GLN A 43 -4.69 18.69 0.81
CA GLN A 43 -3.44 19.41 1.09
C GLN A 43 -3.61 20.93 0.94
N GLU A 44 -4.22 21.39 -0.15
CA GLU A 44 -4.52 22.81 -0.37
C GLU A 44 -5.41 23.40 0.73
N LYS A 45 -6.39 22.61 1.20
CA LYS A 45 -7.32 22.99 2.26
C LYS A 45 -6.75 22.79 3.67
N ASN A 46 -5.52 22.31 3.82
CA ASN A 46 -4.90 21.94 5.11
C ASN A 46 -5.78 20.99 5.94
N MET A 47 -6.39 20.01 5.29
CA MET A 47 -7.28 19.02 5.89
C MET A 47 -6.55 17.70 6.18
N GLU A 48 -7.20 16.82 6.94
CA GLU A 48 -6.72 15.48 7.29
C GLU A 48 -6.51 14.61 6.02
N THR A 49 -5.33 14.01 5.85
CA THR A 49 -4.96 13.24 4.63
C THR A 49 -4.71 11.75 4.87
N ARG A 50 -4.71 11.28 6.12
CA ARG A 50 -4.33 9.90 6.49
C ARG A 50 -5.13 8.85 5.75
N GLY A 51 -6.44 9.05 5.64
CA GLY A 51 -7.34 8.10 4.98
C GLY A 51 -7.00 7.91 3.50
N VAL A 52 -6.81 9.03 2.79
CA VAL A 52 -6.51 9.07 1.36
C VAL A 52 -5.11 8.54 1.08
N LEU A 53 -4.10 8.99 1.83
CA LEU A 53 -2.72 8.51 1.71
C LEU A 53 -2.64 6.99 1.92
N ARG A 54 -3.29 6.46 2.95
CA ARG A 54 -3.31 5.01 3.20
C ARG A 54 -3.92 4.24 2.03
N LYS A 55 -5.00 4.76 1.44
CA LYS A 55 -5.66 4.12 0.29
C LYS A 55 -4.79 4.18 -0.96
N LEU A 56 -4.19 5.34 -1.26
CA LEU A 56 -3.26 5.50 -2.38
C LEU A 56 -2.07 4.54 -2.26
N ILE A 57 -1.42 4.48 -1.08
CA ILE A 57 -0.33 3.53 -0.84
C ILE A 57 -0.77 2.10 -1.14
N GLN A 58 -1.96 1.68 -0.68
CA GLN A 58 -2.48 0.36 -0.96
C GLN A 58 -2.71 0.13 -2.46
N GLN A 59 -3.34 1.08 -3.17
CA GLN A 59 -3.64 0.95 -4.59
C GLN A 59 -2.35 0.90 -5.44
N HIS A 60 -1.43 1.83 -5.23
CA HIS A 60 -0.13 1.84 -5.90
C HIS A 60 0.72 0.60 -5.57
N ALA A 61 0.66 0.10 -4.33
CA ALA A 61 1.35 -1.13 -3.96
C ALA A 61 0.78 -2.37 -4.68
N ASN A 62 -0.53 -2.42 -4.91
CA ASN A 62 -1.15 -3.50 -5.68
C ASN A 62 -0.73 -3.47 -7.15
N LEU A 63 -0.53 -2.28 -7.72
CA LEU A 63 -0.05 -2.08 -9.10
C LEU A 63 1.47 -2.20 -9.26
N GLY A 64 2.23 -2.28 -8.16
CA GLY A 64 3.69 -2.35 -8.23
C GLY A 64 4.37 -1.01 -8.55
N HIS A 65 3.69 0.11 -8.29
CA HIS A 65 4.25 1.47 -8.44
C HIS A 65 5.12 1.84 -7.23
N LEU A 66 6.27 1.18 -7.06
CA LEU A 66 7.09 1.28 -5.85
C LEU A 66 7.57 2.72 -5.56
N ASP A 67 7.98 3.46 -6.60
CA ASP A 67 8.46 4.84 -6.42
C ASP A 67 7.36 5.72 -5.81
N ARG A 68 6.15 5.67 -6.40
CA ARG A 68 5.00 6.41 -5.89
C ARG A 68 4.58 5.95 -4.49
N VAL A 69 4.69 4.65 -4.19
CA VAL A 69 4.46 4.12 -2.84
C VAL A 69 5.42 4.75 -1.83
N ASN A 70 6.71 4.88 -2.16
CA ASN A 70 7.70 5.48 -1.28
C ASN A 70 7.42 6.97 -1.05
N GLU A 71 7.11 7.73 -2.11
CA GLU A 71 6.74 9.15 -2.00
C GLU A 71 5.52 9.36 -1.08
N LEU A 72 4.46 8.57 -1.27
CA LEU A 72 3.25 8.66 -0.45
C LEU A 72 3.52 8.23 1.00
N ARG A 73 4.40 7.24 1.19
CA ARG A 73 4.82 6.78 2.53
C ARG A 73 5.62 7.87 3.25
N GLU A 74 6.52 8.57 2.56
CA GLU A 74 7.25 9.70 3.12
C GLU A 74 6.30 10.82 3.55
N GLN A 75 5.33 11.18 2.72
CA GLN A 75 4.29 12.15 3.08
C GLN A 75 3.48 11.70 4.31
N PHE A 76 3.10 10.42 4.36
CA PHE A 76 2.37 9.84 5.48
C PHE A 76 3.14 9.93 6.80
N LEU A 77 4.44 9.61 6.77
CA LEU A 77 5.31 9.72 7.94
C LEU A 77 5.61 11.16 8.32
N PHE A 78 5.80 12.06 7.35
CA PHE A 78 6.04 13.48 7.57
C PHE A 78 4.84 14.17 8.24
N ALA A 79 3.62 13.75 7.91
CA ALA A 79 2.39 14.18 8.57
C ALA A 79 2.23 13.63 10.01
N GLY A 80 3.20 12.84 10.51
CA GLY A 80 3.19 12.27 11.84
C GLY A 80 2.29 11.04 11.98
N TYR A 81 1.84 10.44 10.88
CA TYR A 81 0.99 9.27 10.94
C TYR A 81 1.78 7.98 11.15
N GLU A 82 1.25 7.09 11.99
CA GLU A 82 1.87 5.80 12.26
C GLU A 82 1.38 4.69 11.32
N GLU A 83 2.34 3.93 10.78
CA GLU A 83 2.07 2.79 9.93
C GLU A 83 1.51 1.61 10.75
N THR A 84 0.30 1.17 10.40
CA THR A 84 -0.25 -0.06 10.97
C THR A 84 0.56 -1.29 10.53
N VAL A 85 0.54 -2.36 11.34
CA VAL A 85 1.25 -3.62 11.02
C VAL A 85 0.79 -4.22 9.69
N GLY A 86 -0.49 -4.12 9.35
CA GLY A 86 -1.02 -4.57 8.05
C GLY A 86 -0.49 -3.76 6.86
N MET A 87 -0.24 -2.46 7.06
CA MET A 87 0.38 -1.60 6.05
C MET A 87 1.84 -2.00 5.84
N LYS A 88 2.60 -2.20 6.92
CA LYS A 88 3.98 -2.73 6.87
C LYS A 88 4.05 -4.06 6.14
N SER A 89 3.16 -5.01 6.45
CA SER A 89 3.07 -6.31 5.76
C SER A 89 2.81 -6.17 4.25
N SER A 90 2.03 -5.17 3.84
CA SER A 90 1.75 -4.92 2.42
C SER A 90 2.94 -4.26 1.71
N LEU A 91 3.61 -3.32 2.36
CA LEU A 91 4.83 -2.69 1.86
C LEU A 91 5.96 -3.71 1.69
N MET A 92 6.15 -4.58 2.68
CA MET A 92 7.09 -5.71 2.59
C MET A 92 6.85 -6.55 1.34
N HIS A 93 5.59 -6.90 1.05
CA HIS A 93 5.26 -7.67 -0.15
C HIS A 93 5.53 -6.92 -1.45
N ASN A 94 5.38 -5.60 -1.45
CA ASN A 94 5.73 -4.78 -2.61
C ASN A 94 7.24 -4.77 -2.87
N TYR A 95 8.06 -4.64 -1.83
CA TYR A 95 9.52 -4.78 -1.95
C TYR A 95 9.94 -6.17 -2.45
N ILE A 96 9.28 -7.23 -1.98
CA ILE A 96 9.54 -8.60 -2.46
C ILE A 96 9.28 -8.70 -3.97
N LYS A 97 8.16 -8.17 -4.46
CA LYS A 97 7.82 -8.17 -5.90
C LYS A 97 8.79 -7.38 -6.77
N LYS A 98 9.57 -6.48 -6.18
CA LYS A 98 10.60 -5.67 -6.86
C LYS A 98 12.02 -6.17 -6.57
N GLU A 99 12.14 -7.34 -5.96
CA GLU A 99 13.42 -7.97 -5.61
C GLU A 99 14.30 -7.09 -4.70
N CYS A 100 13.68 -6.19 -3.93
CA CYS A 100 14.34 -5.33 -2.94
C CYS A 100 14.45 -6.06 -1.59
N LEU A 101 15.37 -7.04 -1.52
CA LEU A 101 15.45 -7.96 -0.37
C LEU A 101 15.76 -7.24 0.96
N GLU A 102 16.69 -6.28 0.98
CA GLU A 102 17.10 -5.60 2.22
C GLU A 102 15.93 -4.84 2.87
N GLN A 103 15.16 -4.11 2.06
CA GLN A 103 13.98 -3.38 2.50
C GLN A 103 12.88 -4.33 2.99
N ALA A 104 12.67 -5.44 2.28
CA ALA A 104 11.72 -6.46 2.70
C ALA A 104 12.09 -7.07 4.07
N LEU A 105 13.36 -7.44 4.27
CA LEU A 105 13.85 -7.99 5.54
C LEU A 105 13.80 -6.97 6.68
N SER A 106 14.15 -5.71 6.41
CA SER A 106 14.04 -4.63 7.38
C SER A 106 12.62 -4.50 7.93
N ILE A 107 11.61 -4.52 7.05
CA ILE A 107 10.21 -4.46 7.46
C ILE A 107 9.78 -5.74 8.17
N TYR A 108 10.18 -6.92 7.67
CA TYR A 108 9.88 -8.20 8.32
C TYR A 108 10.37 -8.21 9.77
N ASN A 109 11.64 -7.88 9.99
CA ASN A 109 12.26 -7.82 11.32
C ASN A 109 11.56 -6.78 12.22
N ASN A 110 11.20 -5.61 11.67
CA ASN A 110 10.45 -4.60 12.40
C ASN A 110 9.08 -5.12 12.87
N ILE A 111 8.35 -5.84 12.01
CA ILE A 111 7.06 -6.46 12.35
C ILE A 111 7.25 -7.48 13.48
N LYS A 112 8.27 -8.35 13.39
CA LYS A 112 8.52 -9.39 14.41
C LYS A 112 8.95 -8.81 15.75
N LEU A 113 9.71 -7.72 15.74
CA LEU A 113 10.12 -7.02 16.95
C LEU A 113 8.95 -6.28 17.62
N THR A 114 8.16 -5.54 16.84
CA THR A 114 7.12 -4.64 17.38
C THR A 114 5.76 -5.31 17.55
N SER A 115 5.50 -6.42 16.86
CA SER A 115 4.21 -7.10 16.82
C SER A 115 4.40 -8.62 16.65
N PRO A 116 5.04 -9.30 17.62
CA PRO A 116 5.43 -10.71 17.49
C PRO A 116 4.26 -11.68 17.29
N HIS A 117 3.05 -11.31 17.70
CA HIS A 117 1.84 -12.11 17.52
C HIS A 117 1.12 -11.86 16.18
N PHE A 118 1.55 -10.86 15.40
CA PHE A 118 0.98 -10.59 14.09
C PHE A 118 1.36 -11.69 13.11
N LYS A 119 0.34 -12.29 12.49
CA LYS A 119 0.51 -13.33 11.47
C LYS A 119 0.61 -12.67 10.11
N ILE A 120 1.75 -12.83 9.47
CA ILE A 120 1.93 -12.42 8.07
C ILE A 120 1.20 -13.44 7.20
N ASP A 121 0.57 -12.99 6.12
CA ASP A 121 -0.11 -13.88 5.19
C ASP A 121 0.88 -14.90 4.61
N ASN A 122 0.52 -16.19 4.63
CA ASN A 122 1.41 -17.29 4.22
C ASN A 122 2.04 -17.08 2.83
N PHE A 123 1.27 -16.55 1.87
CA PHE A 123 1.78 -16.30 0.52
C PHE A 123 2.92 -15.27 0.50
N LYS A 124 2.86 -14.23 1.35
CA LYS A 124 3.93 -13.23 1.48
C LYS A 124 5.19 -13.80 2.11
N VAL A 125 5.02 -14.73 3.07
CA VAL A 125 6.13 -15.45 3.70
C VAL A 125 6.83 -16.34 2.67
N ILE A 126 6.06 -17.09 1.87
CA ILE A 126 6.62 -17.94 0.81
C ILE A 126 7.33 -17.10 -0.25
N ASP A 127 6.77 -15.94 -0.63
CA ASP A 127 7.41 -15.03 -1.59
C ASP A 127 8.71 -14.45 -1.02
N LEU A 128 8.76 -14.12 0.27
CA LEU A 128 9.99 -13.67 0.93
C LEU A 128 11.06 -14.77 0.95
N ALA A 129 10.67 -16.00 1.31
CA ALA A 129 11.56 -17.15 1.28
C ALA A 129 12.07 -17.44 -0.14
N THR A 130 11.22 -17.27 -1.15
CA THR A 130 11.61 -17.43 -2.55
C THR A 130 12.66 -16.40 -2.95
N LEU A 131 12.49 -15.13 -2.56
CA LEU A 131 13.48 -14.09 -2.82
C LEU A 131 14.81 -14.38 -2.09
N LEU A 132 14.76 -14.89 -0.86
CA LEU A 132 15.96 -15.30 -0.12
C LEU A 132 16.70 -16.45 -0.82
N VAL A 133 15.99 -17.43 -1.36
CA VAL A 133 16.59 -18.55 -2.13
C VAL A 133 17.27 -18.03 -3.40
N LYS A 134 16.64 -17.10 -4.13
CA LYS A 134 17.24 -16.47 -5.32
C LYS A 134 18.56 -15.76 -5.01
N GLU A 135 18.67 -15.20 -3.80
CA GLU A 135 19.86 -14.49 -3.30
C GLU A 135 20.82 -15.42 -2.52
N GLU A 136 20.66 -16.74 -2.67
CA GLU A 136 21.50 -17.78 -2.05
C GLU A 136 21.48 -17.79 -0.50
N LYS A 137 20.49 -17.14 0.13
CA LYS A 137 20.31 -17.07 1.59
C LYS A 137 19.42 -18.19 2.12
N TYR A 138 19.80 -19.44 1.84
CA TYR A 138 18.99 -20.63 2.13
C TYR A 138 18.67 -20.82 3.62
N GLY A 139 19.63 -20.54 4.51
CA GLY A 139 19.45 -20.67 5.96
C GLY A 139 18.32 -19.77 6.47
N GLU A 140 18.39 -18.48 6.11
CA GLU A 140 17.36 -17.50 6.47
C GLU A 140 15.99 -17.85 5.87
N ALA A 141 15.95 -18.31 4.62
CA ALA A 141 14.71 -18.74 3.97
C ALA A 141 14.03 -19.88 4.76
N MET A 142 14.82 -20.88 5.16
CA MET A 142 14.34 -22.02 5.92
C MET A 142 13.86 -21.63 7.32
N ASP A 143 14.58 -20.73 7.98
CA ASP A 143 14.23 -20.26 9.33
C ASP A 143 12.91 -19.48 9.31
N ILE A 144 12.73 -18.57 8.35
CA ILE A 144 11.47 -17.82 8.18
C ILE A 144 10.31 -18.77 7.92
N LEU A 145 10.48 -19.75 7.02
CA LEU A 145 9.42 -20.74 6.75
C LEU A 145 9.06 -21.52 8.02
N LYS A 146 10.03 -22.04 8.76
CA LYS A 146 9.77 -22.80 10.00
C LYS A 146 9.03 -21.98 11.06
N ILE A 147 9.43 -20.73 11.25
CA ILE A 147 8.83 -19.83 12.25
C ILE A 147 7.37 -19.54 11.88
N GLU A 148 7.13 -19.14 10.63
CA GLU A 148 5.83 -18.63 10.18
C GLU A 148 4.84 -19.74 9.80
N THR A 149 5.30 -20.90 9.33
CA THR A 149 4.43 -22.01 8.88
C THR A 149 4.25 -23.11 9.93
N SER A 150 4.63 -22.85 11.18
CA SER A 150 4.47 -23.79 12.32
C SER A 150 3.02 -24.19 12.61
N LYS A 151 2.02 -23.55 11.97
CA LYS A 151 0.60 -23.92 11.99
C LYS A 151 0.10 -24.16 10.57
N LYS A 152 -0.82 -25.13 10.40
CA LYS A 152 -1.37 -25.60 9.11
C LYS A 152 -1.51 -24.48 8.08
N LEU A 153 -0.80 -24.62 6.96
CA LEU A 153 -1.00 -23.80 5.77
C LEU A 153 -2.42 -24.05 5.26
N PHE A 154 -3.26 -23.03 5.25
CA PHE A 154 -4.56 -23.12 4.58
C PHE A 154 -4.30 -23.06 3.07
N ALA A 155 -4.45 -24.19 2.39
CA ALA A 155 -4.26 -24.33 0.96
C ALA A 155 -5.29 -23.49 0.19
N GLY A 156 -4.89 -22.28 -0.22
CA GLY A 156 -5.55 -21.53 -1.28
C GLY A 156 -4.77 -21.70 -2.59
N SER A 157 -5.45 -21.62 -3.73
CA SER A 157 -4.85 -21.82 -5.07
C SER A 157 -3.62 -20.94 -5.37
N GLY A 158 -3.49 -19.78 -4.71
CA GLY A 158 -2.31 -18.92 -4.83
C GLY A 158 -1.04 -19.49 -4.17
N ILE A 159 -1.19 -20.30 -3.11
CA ILE A 159 -0.03 -20.86 -2.39
C ILE A 159 0.69 -21.90 -3.24
N GLU A 160 -0.03 -22.69 -4.04
CA GLU A 160 0.57 -23.69 -4.93
C GLU A 160 1.52 -23.06 -5.95
N LYS A 161 1.14 -21.92 -6.53
CA LYS A 161 2.00 -21.15 -7.44
C LYS A 161 3.27 -20.69 -6.72
N ASN A 162 3.14 -20.12 -5.53
CA ASN A 162 4.27 -19.59 -4.78
C ASN A 162 5.22 -20.71 -4.35
N CYS A 163 4.69 -21.85 -3.89
CA CYS A 163 5.47 -23.04 -3.59
C CYS A 163 6.21 -23.57 -4.82
N ARG A 164 5.57 -23.59 -5.99
CA ARG A 164 6.24 -23.98 -7.24
C ARG A 164 7.40 -23.03 -7.55
N GLN A 165 7.19 -21.73 -7.45
CA GLN A 165 8.24 -20.74 -7.69
C GLN A 165 9.43 -20.90 -6.72
N LEU A 166 9.16 -21.20 -5.46
CA LEU A 166 10.20 -21.53 -4.47
C LEU A 166 11.01 -22.75 -4.88
N LEU A 167 10.34 -23.85 -5.25
CA LEU A 167 11.01 -25.09 -5.67
C LEU A 167 11.82 -24.91 -6.96
N ASP A 168 11.27 -24.18 -7.94
CA ASP A 168 11.97 -23.86 -9.18
C ASP A 168 13.21 -23.00 -8.90
N SER A 169 13.11 -22.01 -8.00
CA SER A 169 14.25 -21.16 -7.60
C SER A 169 15.37 -21.95 -6.92
N TYR A 170 15.02 -22.97 -6.13
CA TYR A 170 15.99 -23.85 -5.50
C TYR A 170 16.70 -24.74 -6.52
N LYS A 171 15.93 -25.35 -7.45
CA LYS A 171 16.49 -26.20 -8.50
C LYS A 171 17.52 -25.45 -9.37
N ASN A 172 17.20 -24.23 -9.77
CA ASN A 172 18.08 -23.42 -10.62
C ASN A 172 19.36 -22.96 -9.92
N ALA A 173 19.43 -23.05 -8.60
CA ALA A 173 20.62 -22.67 -7.84
C ALA A 173 21.59 -23.84 -7.61
N GLU A 174 21.21 -25.07 -7.99
CA GLU A 174 22.07 -26.26 -7.99
C GLU A 174 22.74 -26.53 -9.36
N GLU A 175 22.36 -25.79 -10.41
CA GLU A 175 22.94 -25.84 -11.77
C GLU A 175 24.02 -24.77 -11.97
#